data_AF-A0A2D6W225-F1
#
_entry.id   AF-A0A2D6W225-F1
#
_cell.length_a   1.000
_cell.length_b   1.000
_cell.length_c   1.000
_cell.angle_alpha   90.00
_cell.angle_beta   90.00
_cell.angle_gamma   90.00
#
_symmetry.space_group_name_H-M   'P 1'
#
loop_
_entity.id
_entity.type
_entity.pdbx_description
1 polymer ?
#
loop_
_entity_poly.entity_id
_entity_poly.type
_entity_poly.pdbx_seq_one_letter_code
_entity_poly.pdbx_strand_id
1 'polypeptide(L)'
;MIKINGENLDMNVVGADVTIHTKLTDKDDGLNHMHVGIECKNGAICIGAFGYGENSAARGHGTPIMIELYEGRWRVVAWDDINKADPKIIDMEGAREHKRVPEPA
;
A
#
# COMPACT_ATOMS: atom_id res chain seq x y z
N MET A 1 -9.58 -19.48 -6.84
CA MET A 1 -8.16 -19.58 -6.45
C MET A 1 -7.33 -19.06 -7.60
N ILE A 2 -6.78 -17.85 -7.45
CA ILE A 2 -5.89 -17.26 -8.46
C ILE A 2 -4.47 -17.67 -8.07
N LYS A 3 -3.76 -18.32 -9.00
CA LYS A 3 -2.34 -18.65 -8.83
C LYS A 3 -1.52 -17.62 -9.58
N ILE A 4 -0.59 -16.98 -8.89
CA ILE A 4 0.45 -16.15 -9.51
C ILE A 4 1.75 -16.90 -9.29
N ASN A 5 2.47 -17.24 -10.36
CA ASN A 5 3.73 -17.98 -10.32
C ASN A 5 3.68 -19.35 -9.60
N GLY A 6 2.52 -20.00 -9.58
CA GLY A 6 2.37 -21.34 -8.99
C GLY A 6 2.10 -21.37 -7.48
N GLU A 7 2.13 -20.22 -6.80
CA GLU A 7 1.78 -20.11 -5.38
C GLU A 7 0.29 -19.79 -5.19
N ASN A 8 -0.28 -20.31 -4.09
CA ASN A 8 -1.65 -20.02 -3.71
C ASN A 8 -1.68 -18.65 -3.02
N LEU A 9 -2.33 -17.66 -3.64
CA LEU A 9 -2.67 -16.41 -2.98
C LEU A 9 -4.04 -16.55 -2.31
N ASP A 10 -4.11 -16.16 -1.04
CA ASP A 10 -5.39 -15.89 -0.39
C ASP A 10 -5.89 -14.53 -0.87
N MET A 11 -6.74 -14.58 -1.90
CA MET A 11 -7.38 -13.42 -2.51
C MET A 11 -8.88 -13.50 -2.28
N ASN A 12 -9.44 -12.46 -1.66
CA ASN A 12 -10.87 -12.29 -1.54
C ASN A 12 -11.33 -11.17 -2.47
N VAL A 13 -12.35 -11.44 -3.29
CA VAL A 13 -12.98 -10.47 -4.18
C VAL A 13 -14.46 -10.41 -3.84
N VAL A 14 -14.90 -9.28 -3.31
CA VAL A 14 -16.30 -9.03 -2.97
C VAL A 14 -16.71 -7.73 -3.65
N GLY A 15 -17.47 -7.82 -4.74
CA GLY A 15 -17.79 -6.65 -5.56
C GLY A 15 -16.55 -6.08 -6.25
N ALA A 16 -16.25 -4.79 -6.02
CA ALA A 16 -15.06 -4.09 -6.53
C ALA A 16 -13.87 -4.13 -5.55
N ASP A 17 -14.07 -4.63 -4.33
CA ASP A 17 -13.03 -4.68 -3.31
C ASP A 17 -12.15 -5.92 -3.49
N VAL A 18 -10.84 -5.72 -3.40
CA VAL A 18 -9.83 -6.77 -3.57
C VAL A 18 -8.87 -6.73 -2.40
N THR A 19 -8.72 -7.86 -1.71
CA THR A 19 -7.71 -8.02 -0.66
C THR A 19 -6.76 -9.14 -1.02
N ILE A 20 -5.46 -8.86 -0.87
CA ILE A 20 -4.35 -9.79 -1.06
C ILE A 20 -3.54 -9.83 0.22
N HIS A 21 -3.38 -11.01 0.81
CA HIS A 21 -2.41 -11.24 1.88
C HIS A 21 -1.24 -12.08 1.36
N THR A 22 -0.03 -11.70 1.72
CA THR A 22 1.18 -12.45 1.35
C THR A 22 2.29 -12.26 2.39
N LYS A 23 3.44 -12.86 2.14
CA LYS A 23 4.64 -12.77 2.96
C LYS A 23 5.76 -12.12 2.15
N LEU A 24 6.25 -10.98 2.61
CA LEU A 24 7.53 -10.44 2.12
C LEU A 24 8.65 -11.16 2.86
N THR A 25 9.65 -11.61 2.12
CA THR A 25 10.86 -12.23 2.69
C THR A 25 12.02 -11.31 2.37
N ASP A 26 12.87 -11.04 3.36
CA ASP A 26 14.09 -10.27 3.19
C ASP A 26 14.94 -10.95 2.11
N LYS A 27 15.30 -10.19 1.07
CA LYS A 27 16.02 -10.72 -0.08
C LYS A 27 17.50 -10.97 0.25
N ASP A 28 18.04 -10.27 1.24
CA ASP A 28 19.48 -10.30 1.54
C ASP A 28 19.85 -11.52 2.39
N ASP A 29 19.04 -11.87 3.39
CA ASP A 29 19.29 -13.00 4.29
C ASP A 29 18.27 -14.15 4.19
N GLY A 30 17.06 -13.90 3.70
CA GLY A 30 15.97 -14.88 3.66
C GLY A 30 15.44 -15.32 5.03
N LEU A 31 15.95 -14.76 6.12
CA LEU A 31 15.63 -15.15 7.50
C LEU A 31 14.46 -14.35 8.05
N ASN A 32 14.39 -13.08 7.67
CA ASN A 32 13.32 -12.19 8.11
C ASN A 32 12.14 -12.22 7.15
N HIS A 33 10.93 -12.26 7.71
CA HIS A 33 9.72 -12.19 6.93
C HIS A 33 8.65 -11.32 7.60
N MET A 34 7.84 -10.67 6.79
CA MET A 34 6.68 -9.90 7.24
C MET A 34 5.45 -10.36 6.49
N HIS A 35 4.38 -10.65 7.23
CA HIS A 35 3.06 -10.77 6.64
C HIS A 35 2.58 -9.37 6.25
N VAL A 36 2.08 -9.24 5.03
CA VAL A 36 1.60 -7.98 4.46
C VAL A 36 0.23 -8.16 3.83
N GLY A 37 -0.52 -7.06 3.79
CA GLY A 37 -1.80 -6.94 3.13
C GLY A 37 -1.79 -5.80 2.12
N ILE A 38 -2.47 -6.03 0.99
CA ILE A 38 -2.86 -5.00 0.03
C ILE A 38 -4.38 -5.07 -0.09
N GLU A 39 -5.05 -3.96 0.17
CA GLU A 39 -6.50 -3.85 0.14
C GLU A 39 -6.89 -2.71 -0.81
N CYS A 40 -7.61 -3.04 -1.89
CA CYS A 40 -8.32 -2.06 -2.69
C CYS A 40 -9.75 -1.97 -2.16
N LYS A 41 -10.08 -0.86 -1.50
CA LYS A 41 -11.41 -0.62 -0.93
C LYS A 41 -11.71 0.87 -0.87
N ASN A 42 -12.97 1.26 -0.99
CA ASN A 42 -13.43 2.65 -0.84
C ASN A 42 -12.67 3.69 -1.70
N GLY A 43 -12.23 3.31 -2.90
CA GLY A 43 -11.48 4.20 -3.80
C GLY A 43 -10.01 4.43 -3.42
N ALA A 44 -9.47 3.61 -2.51
CA ALA A 44 -8.07 3.64 -2.10
C ALA A 44 -7.42 2.26 -2.20
N ILE A 45 -6.10 2.25 -2.41
CA ILE A 45 -5.24 1.09 -2.23
C ILE A 45 -4.48 1.27 -0.93
N CYS A 46 -4.77 0.42 0.04
CA CYS A 46 -4.17 0.39 1.37
C CYS A 46 -3.10 -0.71 1.40
N ILE A 47 -1.92 -0.42 1.94
CA ILE A 47 -0.78 -1.33 2.00
C ILE A 47 -0.21 -1.31 3.43
N GLY A 48 -0.04 -2.48 4.03
CA GLY A 48 0.47 -2.58 5.39
C GLY A 48 1.07 -3.93 5.76
N ALA A 49 1.95 -3.93 6.75
CA ALA A 49 2.41 -5.15 7.42
C ALA A 49 1.53 -5.45 8.63
N PHE A 50 1.33 -6.72 8.96
CA PHE A 50 0.54 -7.11 10.12
C PHE A 50 1.17 -6.57 11.41
N GLY A 51 0.36 -5.93 12.25
CA GLY A 51 0.82 -5.24 13.47
C GLY A 51 1.25 -3.79 13.27
N TYR A 52 1.24 -3.29 12.03
CA TYR A 52 1.46 -1.89 11.70
C TYR A 52 0.12 -1.22 11.37
N GLY A 53 -0.05 0.01 11.82
CA GLY A 53 -1.24 0.82 11.54
C GLY A 53 -0.94 2.30 11.70
N GLU A 54 -1.92 3.12 11.40
CA GLU A 54 -1.93 4.57 11.56
C GLU A 54 -2.49 4.97 12.93
N ASN A 55 -2.18 6.19 13.37
CA ASN A 55 -2.55 6.71 14.69
C ASN A 55 -4.05 6.60 14.99
N SER A 56 -4.90 6.80 13.98
CA SER A 56 -6.35 6.76 14.10
C SER A 56 -6.95 5.34 14.10
N ALA A 57 -6.16 4.31 13.79
CA ALA A 57 -6.66 2.94 13.75
C ALA A 57 -6.70 2.31 15.14
N ALA A 58 -7.64 1.37 15.31
CA ALA A 58 -7.63 0.51 16.47
C ALA A 58 -6.42 -0.45 16.42
N ARG A 59 -5.96 -0.92 17.58
CA ARG A 59 -4.83 -1.85 17.66
C ARG A 59 -5.07 -3.10 16.81
N GLY A 60 -4.09 -3.45 15.98
CA GLY A 60 -4.18 -4.60 15.08
C GLY A 60 -4.97 -4.34 13.79
N HIS A 61 -5.45 -3.11 13.60
CA HIS A 61 -6.09 -2.63 12.38
C HIS A 61 -5.30 -1.47 11.78
N GLY A 62 -5.72 -1.05 10.59
CA GLY A 62 -5.10 0.05 9.86
C GLY A 62 -4.05 -0.41 8.87
N THR A 63 -3.61 0.53 8.05
CA THR A 63 -2.51 0.38 7.10
C THR A 63 -1.70 1.67 7.04
N PRO A 64 -0.39 1.63 7.27
CA PRO A 64 0.44 2.84 7.30
C PRO A 64 0.63 3.51 5.93
N ILE A 65 0.28 2.84 4.81
CA ILE A 65 0.41 3.40 3.46
C ILE A 65 -0.93 3.33 2.75
N MET A 66 -1.33 4.45 2.14
CA MET A 66 -2.55 4.54 1.33
C MET A 66 -2.28 5.30 0.04
N ILE A 67 -2.85 4.83 -1.06
CA ILE A 67 -2.86 5.48 -2.36
C ILE A 67 -4.31 5.79 -2.69
N GLU A 68 -4.66 7.04 -2.94
CA GLU A 68 -6.05 7.43 -3.15
C GLU A 68 -6.21 8.55 -4.19
N LEU A 69 -7.44 8.69 -4.68
CA LEU A 69 -7.89 9.86 -5.42
C LEU A 69 -8.60 10.81 -4.46
N TYR A 70 -7.95 11.89 -4.07
CA TYR A 70 -8.49 12.87 -3.14
C TYR A 70 -8.69 14.21 -3.86
N GLU A 71 -9.92 14.72 -3.85
CA GLU A 71 -10.30 15.96 -4.56
C GLU A 71 -9.86 15.97 -6.04
N GLY A 72 -9.95 14.80 -6.69
CA GLY A 72 -9.57 14.63 -8.09
C GLY A 72 -8.06 14.57 -8.35
N ARG A 73 -7.22 14.51 -7.30
CA ARG A 73 -5.76 14.41 -7.40
C ARG A 73 -5.27 13.09 -6.85
N TRP A 74 -4.31 12.50 -7.56
CA TRP A 74 -3.66 11.28 -7.12
C TRP A 74 -2.62 11.60 -6.06
N ARG A 75 -2.69 10.93 -4.90
CA ARG A 75 -1.71 11.11 -3.81
C ARG A 75 -1.33 9.81 -3.13
N VAL A 76 -0.16 9.82 -2.50
CA VAL A 76 0.28 8.80 -1.54
C VAL A 76 0.25 9.40 -0.15
N VAL A 77 -0.35 8.69 0.80
CA VAL A 77 -0.42 9.05 2.21
C VAL A 77 0.37 8.00 2.99
N ALA A 78 1.31 8.44 3.82
CA ALA A 78 2.19 7.57 4.59
C ALA A 78 2.28 8.02 6.05
N TRP A 79 1.90 7.13 6.96
CA TRP A 79 2.18 7.24 8.39
C TRP A 79 3.47 6.50 8.70
N ASP A 80 4.57 7.24 8.83
CA ASP A 80 5.89 6.67 9.15
C ASP A 80 6.11 6.42 10.65
N ASP A 81 5.27 7.03 11.49
CA ASP A 81 5.31 6.91 12.94
C ASP A 81 3.88 6.95 13.49
N ILE A 82 3.45 5.84 14.09
CA ILE A 82 2.09 5.68 14.65
C ILE A 82 1.78 6.69 15.77
N ASN A 83 2.81 7.31 16.36
CA ASN A 83 2.63 8.31 17.41
C ASN A 83 2.33 9.71 16.86
N LYS A 84 2.40 9.91 15.55
CA LYS A 84 2.08 11.18 14.89
C LYS A 84 0.66 11.11 14.31
N ALA A 85 -0.13 12.15 14.59
CA ALA A 85 -1.48 12.26 14.04
C ALA A 85 -1.45 12.53 12.53
N ASP A 86 -0.56 13.43 12.09
CA ASP A 86 -0.52 13.87 10.70
C ASP A 86 0.33 12.93 9.84
N PRO A 87 -0.19 12.44 8.70
CA PRO A 87 0.59 11.70 7.74
C PRO A 87 1.50 12.60 6.90
N LYS A 88 2.46 11.97 6.25
CA LYS A 88 3.15 12.56 5.10
C LYS A 88 2.29 12.35 3.86
N ILE A 89 2.09 13.42 3.10
CA ILE A 89 1.32 13.38 1.84
C ILE A 89 2.26 13.73 0.69
N ILE A 90 2.31 12.84 -0.31
CA ILE A 90 3.05 13.03 -1.55
C ILE A 90 2.04 13.25 -2.67
N ASP A 91 2.06 14.43 -3.26
CA ASP A 91 1.29 14.75 -4.47
C ASP A 91 1.93 14.09 -5.69
N MET A 92 1.17 13.24 -6.38
CA MET A 92 1.66 12.47 -7.52
C MET A 92 1.45 13.19 -8.86
N GLU A 93 0.92 14.43 -8.86
CA GLU A 93 0.70 15.19 -10.08
C GLU A 93 1.99 15.42 -10.88
N GLY A 94 3.14 15.48 -10.22
CA GLY A 94 4.46 15.55 -10.87
C GLY A 94 4.86 14.27 -11.62
N ALA A 95 4.30 13.12 -11.24
CA ALA A 95 4.62 11.82 -11.80
C ALA A 95 3.84 11.48 -13.09
N ARG A 96 2.98 12.39 -13.57
CA ARG A 96 2.27 12.20 -14.85
C ARG A 96 3.29 12.09 -15.99
N GLU A 97 3.14 11.06 -16.83
CA GLU A 97 4.14 10.73 -17.87
C GLU A 97 4.45 11.90 -18.82
N HIS A 98 3.46 12.75 -19.14
CA HIS A 98 3.64 13.92 -20.00
C HIS A 98 4.55 15.01 -19.40
N LYS A 99 4.90 14.93 -18.10
CA LYS A 99 5.84 15.84 -17.43
C LYS A 99 7.29 15.36 -17.51
N ARG A 100 7.54 14.19 -18.10
CA ARG A 100 8.90 13.65 -18.28
C ARG A 100 9.74 14.63 -19.10
N VAL A 101 10.85 15.08 -18.52
CA VAL A 101 11.87 15.86 -19.25
C VAL A 101 12.78 14.85 -19.97
N PRO A 102 13.13 15.08 -21.26
CA PRO A 102 14.12 14.25 -21.95
C PRO A 102 15.46 14.27 -21.20
N GLU A 103 16.17 13.14 -21.18
CA GLU A 103 17.54 13.14 -20.69
C GLU A 103 18.39 14.08 -21.56
N PRO A 104 19.28 14.90 -20.97
CA PRO A 104 20.26 15.65 -21.75
C PRO A 104 21.12 14.66 -22.54
N ALA A 105 21.35 14.98 -23.82
CA ALA A 105 22.18 14.20 -24.72
C ALA A 105 23.65 14.16 -24.30
#